data_AF-A0A8J6WB89-F1
#
_entry.id   AF-A0A8J6WB89-F1
#
_cell.length_a   1.000
_cell.length_b   1.000
_cell.length_c   1.000
_cell.angle_alpha   90.00
_cell.angle_beta   90.00
_cell.angle_gamma   90.00
#
_symmetry.space_group_name_H-M   'P 1'
#
loop_
_entity.id
_entity.type
_entity.pdbx_description
1 polymer ?
#
loop_
_entity_poly.entity_id
_entity_poly.type
_entity_poly.pdbx_seq_one_letter_code
_entity_poly.pdbx_strand_id
1 'polypeptide(L)'
;MKMLEVKQEVYKLTKTETTQELRKGHPELTEGRDLRYKAHWVTILEQVRALKQTPDISLTELEESEKMLKGSLLTVGAIAGLTQDEIEIDWKRIQLEAQIADIHIEEL
;
A
#
# COMPACT_ATOMS: atom_id res chain seq x y z
N MET A 1 6.28 -11.04 23.60
CA MET A 1 7.07 -11.88 22.67
C MET A 1 8.48 -12.14 23.17
N LYS A 2 8.96 -13.37 23.00
CA LYS A 2 10.37 -13.78 23.15
C LYS A 2 11.19 -13.29 21.95
N MET A 3 12.51 -13.16 22.08
CA MET A 3 13.38 -12.63 21.02
C MET A 3 13.30 -13.45 19.71
N LEU A 4 13.18 -14.78 19.83
CA LEU A 4 13.05 -15.67 18.67
C LEU A 4 11.77 -15.40 17.88
N GLU A 5 10.65 -15.16 18.57
CA GLU A 5 9.35 -14.85 17.94
C GLU A 5 9.44 -13.53 17.16
N VAL A 6 10.10 -12.51 17.70
CA VAL A 6 10.29 -11.22 17.01
C VAL A 6 11.10 -11.40 15.74
N LYS A 7 12.18 -12.19 15.79
CA LYS A 7 13.00 -12.50 14.61
C LYS A 7 12.21 -13.24 13.54
N GLN A 8 11.48 -14.29 13.92
CA GLN A 8 10.64 -15.06 13.01
C GLN A 8 9.60 -14.19 12.32
N GLU A 9 9.01 -13.25 13.06
CA GLU A 9 8.02 -12.35 12.49
C GLU A 9 8.64 -11.35 11.52
N VAL A 10 9.78 -10.75 11.87
CA VAL A 10 10.52 -9.87 10.96
C VAL A 10 10.87 -10.63 9.67
N TYR A 11 11.44 -11.82 9.77
CA TYR A 11 11.78 -12.69 8.64
C TYR A 11 10.59 -13.03 7.75
N LYS A 12 9.45 -13.36 8.36
CA LYS A 12 8.20 -13.63 7.63
C LYS A 12 7.73 -12.40 6.86
N LEU A 13 7.83 -11.21 7.48
CA LEU A 13 7.37 -9.98 6.86
C LEU A 13 8.34 -9.50 5.76
N THR A 14 9.64 -9.63 5.94
CA THR A 14 10.67 -9.22 4.96
C THR A 14 10.98 -10.30 3.91
N LYS A 15 10.39 -11.50 4.04
CA LYS A 15 10.69 -12.68 3.20
C LYS A 15 12.19 -13.06 3.18
N THR A 16 12.84 -12.95 4.33
CA THR A 16 14.26 -13.31 4.52
C THR A 16 14.37 -14.44 5.53
N GLU A 17 15.33 -15.35 5.37
CA GLU A 17 15.49 -16.50 6.27
C GLU A 17 16.53 -16.25 7.36
N THR A 18 17.50 -15.35 7.08
CA THR A 18 18.62 -15.09 7.98
C THR A 18 18.81 -13.61 8.28
N THR A 19 19.50 -13.32 9.39
CA THR A 19 19.90 -11.95 9.72
C THR A 19 20.86 -11.36 8.67
N GLN A 20 21.66 -12.19 8.00
CA GLN A 20 22.55 -11.74 6.93
C GLN A 20 21.77 -11.32 5.69
N GLU A 21 20.77 -12.11 5.29
CA GLU A 21 19.86 -11.75 4.20
C GLU A 21 19.09 -10.48 4.52
N LEU A 22 18.60 -10.32 5.75
CA LEU A 22 17.95 -9.09 6.20
C LEU A 22 18.88 -7.87 6.06
N ARG A 23 20.16 -7.99 6.45
CA ARG A 23 21.14 -6.91 6.31
C ARG A 23 21.45 -6.55 4.86
N LYS A 24 21.43 -7.54 3.96
CA LYS A 24 21.75 -7.35 2.54
C LYS A 24 20.56 -6.83 1.75
N GLY A 25 19.37 -7.37 2.02
CA GLY A 25 18.13 -7.03 1.32
C GLY A 25 17.44 -5.79 1.88
N HIS A 26 17.65 -5.49 3.17
CA HIS A 26 17.03 -4.37 3.88
C HIS A 26 18.04 -3.62 4.77
N PRO A 27 19.08 -2.99 4.18
CA PRO A 27 20.04 -2.21 4.94
C PRO A 27 19.37 -1.10 5.77
N GLU A 28 18.32 -0.47 5.26
CA GLU A 28 17.51 0.57 5.92
C GLU A 28 16.91 0.12 7.26
N LEU A 29 16.60 -1.17 7.38
CA LEU A 29 16.07 -1.74 8.61
C LEU A 29 17.17 -2.09 9.62
N THR A 30 18.43 -2.23 9.20
CA THR A 30 19.49 -2.81 10.06
C THR A 30 20.69 -1.91 10.29
N GLU A 31 20.82 -0.82 9.54
CA GLU A 31 21.89 0.17 9.68
C GLU A 31 21.83 0.87 11.04
N GLY A 32 22.98 1.02 11.69
CA GLY A 32 23.09 1.64 13.02
C GLY A 32 22.47 0.85 14.18
N ARG A 33 21.95 -0.36 13.93
CA ARG A 33 21.27 -1.19 14.95
C ARG A 33 22.09 -2.40 15.37
N ASP A 34 22.14 -2.64 16.68
CA ASP A 34 22.75 -3.85 17.22
C ASP A 34 21.71 -4.98 17.36
N LEU A 35 21.75 -5.91 16.40
CA LEU A 35 20.85 -7.06 16.32
C LEU A 35 21.13 -8.15 17.37
N ARG A 36 22.05 -7.92 18.31
CA ARG A 36 22.19 -8.73 19.53
C ARG A 36 21.12 -8.39 20.56
N TYR A 37 20.60 -7.15 20.56
CA TYR A 37 19.59 -6.73 21.53
C TYR A 37 18.17 -6.83 21.00
N LYS A 38 17.27 -7.34 21.85
CA LYS A 38 15.85 -7.48 21.54
C LYS A 38 15.19 -6.14 21.19
N ALA A 39 15.58 -5.05 21.85
CA ALA A 39 14.99 -3.73 21.63
C ALA A 39 15.06 -3.31 20.15
N HIS A 40 16.23 -3.47 19.52
CA HIS A 40 16.40 -3.16 18.11
C HIS A 40 15.53 -4.03 17.20
N TRP A 41 15.36 -5.32 17.52
CA TRP A 41 14.47 -6.20 16.77
C TRP A 41 12.99 -5.78 16.86
N VAL A 42 12.56 -5.32 18.04
CA VAL A 42 11.19 -4.83 18.22
C VAL A 42 10.97 -3.57 17.38
N THR A 43 11.90 -2.62 17.39
CA THR A 43 11.80 -1.42 16.56
C THR A 43 11.79 -1.75 15.07
N ILE A 44 12.58 -2.74 14.63
CA ILE A 44 12.54 -3.22 13.24
C ILE A 44 11.17 -3.80 12.92
N LEU A 45 10.62 -4.64 13.79
CA LEU A 45 9.29 -5.21 13.60
C LEU A 45 8.21 -4.14 13.48
N GLU A 46 8.26 -3.11 14.32
CA GLU A 46 7.33 -1.97 14.27
C GLU A 46 7.45 -1.21 12.94
N GLN A 47 8.67 -0.95 12.47
CA GLN A 47 8.91 -0.30 11.18
C GLN A 47 8.40 -1.14 10.01
N VAL A 48 8.67 -2.44 10.00
CA VAL A 48 8.20 -3.35 8.94
C VAL A 48 6.68 -3.43 8.93
N ARG A 49 6.05 -3.47 10.11
CA ARG A 49 4.57 -3.44 10.21
C ARG A 49 3.99 -2.12 9.73
N ALA A 50 4.63 -0.99 10.03
CA ALA A 50 4.20 0.32 9.54
C ALA A 50 4.34 0.43 8.02
N LEU A 51 5.43 -0.08 7.44
CA LEU A 51 5.63 -0.10 5.98
C LEU A 51 4.60 -0.99 5.27
N LYS A 52 4.16 -2.08 5.91
CA LYS A 52 3.08 -2.95 5.41
C LYS A 52 1.67 -2.46 5.76
N GLN A 53 1.55 -1.38 6.52
CA GLN A 53 0.27 -0.73 6.79
C GLN A 53 -0.12 0.29 5.70
N THR A 54 0.62 0.37 4.58
CA THR A 54 -0.07 0.76 3.34
C THR A 54 -1.17 -0.28 3.14
N PRO A 55 -2.46 0.10 3.15
CA PRO A 55 -3.52 -0.86 2.92
C PRO A 55 -3.22 -1.52 1.59
N ASP A 56 -2.93 -2.81 1.63
CA ASP A 56 -2.85 -3.68 0.47
C ASP A 56 -4.30 -3.80 0.00
N ILE A 57 -4.83 -2.72 -0.60
CA ILE A 57 -6.18 -2.69 -1.15
C ILE A 57 -6.17 -3.81 -2.18
N SER A 58 -6.87 -4.88 -1.86
CA SER A 58 -7.00 -6.00 -2.79
C SER A 58 -7.62 -5.48 -4.08
N LEU A 59 -7.28 -6.09 -5.22
CA LEU A 59 -7.89 -5.74 -6.51
C LEU A 59 -9.43 -5.67 -6.40
N THR A 60 -10.00 -6.58 -5.60
CA THR A 60 -11.44 -6.63 -5.29
C THR A 60 -11.94 -5.41 -4.51
N GLU A 61 -11.22 -4.93 -3.50
CA GLU A 61 -11.61 -3.73 -2.75
C GLU A 61 -11.46 -2.45 -3.59
N LEU A 62 -10.51 -2.44 -4.52
CA LEU A 62 -10.33 -1.35 -5.48
C LEU A 62 -11.51 -1.29 -6.47
N GLU A 63 -11.91 -2.44 -7.03
CA GLU A 63 -13.08 -2.57 -7.91
C GLU A 63 -14.38 -2.16 -7.19
N GLU A 64 -14.55 -2.56 -5.94
CA GLU A 64 -15.69 -2.16 -5.12
C GLU A 64 -15.70 -0.65 -4.87
N SER A 65 -14.52 -0.07 -4.58
CA SER A 65 -14.36 1.38 -4.38
C SER A 65 -14.67 2.17 -5.65
N GLU A 66 -14.21 1.69 -6.81
CA GLU A 66 -14.52 2.29 -8.12
C GLU A 66 -16.03 2.29 -8.39
N LYS A 67 -16.70 1.17 -8.10
CA LYS A 67 -18.15 1.06 -8.24
C LYS A 67 -18.90 2.02 -7.32
N MET A 68 -18.46 2.17 -6.08
CA MET A 68 -19.02 3.14 -5.14
C MET A 68 -18.81 4.59 -5.62
N LEU A 69 -17.64 4.89 -6.19
CA LEU A 69 -17.31 6.21 -6.71
C LEU A 69 -18.22 6.57 -7.89
N LYS A 70 -18.39 5.64 -8.85
CA LYS A 70 -19.30 5.82 -9.99
C LYS A 70 -20.76 6.03 -9.53
N GLY A 71 -21.21 5.25 -8.55
CA GLY A 71 -22.56 5.41 -7.96
C GLY A 71 -22.76 6.78 -7.30
N SER A 72 -21.72 7.28 -6.61
CA SER A 72 -21.73 8.61 -5.99
C SER A 72 -21.76 9.72 -7.06
N LEU A 73 -20.98 9.57 -8.13
CA LEU A 73 -20.97 10.48 -9.27
C LEU A 73 -22.35 10.58 -9.93
N LEU A 74 -23.02 9.44 -10.14
CA LEU A 74 -24.39 9.39 -10.67
C LEU A 74 -25.39 10.10 -9.75
N THR A 75 -25.26 9.90 -8.44
CA THR A 75 -26.14 10.53 -7.44
C THR A 75 -25.96 12.04 -7.41
N VAL A 76 -24.71 12.52 -7.34
CA VAL A 76 -24.40 13.95 -7.30
C VAL A 76 -24.74 14.62 -8.63
N GLY A 77 -24.45 13.98 -9.76
CA GLY A 77 -24.79 14.49 -11.08
C GLY A 77 -26.30 14.64 -11.28
N ALA A 78 -27.09 13.65 -10.83
CA ALA A 78 -28.54 13.75 -10.85
C ALA A 78 -29.07 14.92 -9.99
N ILE A 79 -28.48 15.15 -8.80
CA ILE A 79 -28.82 16.30 -7.95
C ILE A 79 -28.46 17.62 -8.63
N ALA A 80 -27.34 17.65 -9.36
CA ALA A 80 -26.89 18.81 -10.12
C ALA A 80 -27.68 19.05 -11.43
N GLY A 81 -28.62 18.15 -11.77
CA GLY A 81 -29.42 18.23 -12.99
C GLY A 81 -28.68 17.78 -14.26
N LEU A 82 -27.57 17.06 -14.11
CA LEU A 82 -26.84 16.47 -15.24
C LEU A 82 -27.59 15.24 -15.76
N THR A 83 -27.54 15.07 -17.07
CA THR A 83 -28.01 13.87 -17.74
C THR A 83 -27.05 12.71 -17.50
N GLN A 84 -27.56 11.48 -17.63
CA GLN A 84 -26.74 10.28 -17.47
C GLN A 84 -25.57 10.24 -18.46
N ASP A 85 -25.78 10.74 -19.69
CA ASP A 85 -24.74 10.79 -20.72
C ASP A 85 -23.59 11.74 -20.36
N GLU A 86 -23.90 12.89 -19.76
CA GLU A 86 -22.88 13.84 -19.27
C GLU A 86 -22.04 13.22 -18.15
N ILE A 87 -22.68 12.50 -17.23
CA ILE A 87 -22.00 11.82 -16.12
C ILE A 87 -21.10 10.69 -16.63
N GLU A 88 -21.52 9.93 -17.66
CA GLU A 88 -20.69 8.89 -18.28
C GLU A 88 -19.48 9.47 -19.04
N ILE A 89 -19.62 10.66 -19.66
CA ILE A 89 -18.50 11.36 -20.29
C ILE A 89 -17.47 11.78 -19.22
N ASP A 90 -17.93 12.35 -18.12
CA ASP A 90 -17.05 12.75 -17.02
C ASP A 90 -16.38 11.55 -16.35
N TRP A 91 -17.10 10.44 -16.18
CA TRP A 91 -16.52 9.19 -15.67
C TRP A 91 -15.38 8.68 -16.56
N LYS A 92 -15.55 8.67 -17.89
CA LYS A 92 -14.50 8.28 -18.83
C LYS A 92 -13.29 9.22 -18.78
N ARG A 93 -13.51 10.52 -18.59
CA ARG A 93 -12.42 11.49 -18.43
C ARG A 93 -11.59 11.19 -17.19
N ILE A 94 -12.24 10.93 -16.05
CA ILE A 94 -11.57 10.56 -14.79
C ILE A 94 -10.73 9.30 -14.96
N GLN A 95 -11.25 8.26 -15.63
CA GLN A 95 -10.50 7.04 -15.90
C GLN A 95 -9.25 7.28 -16.77
N LEU A 96 -9.35 8.12 -17.80
CA LEU A 96 -8.24 8.50 -18.67
C LEU A 96 -7.16 9.29 -17.92
N GLU A 97 -7.55 10.25 -17.10
CA GLU A 97 -6.61 11.04 -16.29
C GLU A 97 -5.85 10.16 -15.27
N ALA A 98 -6.53 9.20 -14.65
CA ALA A 98 -5.91 8.23 -13.75
C ALA A 98 -4.85 7.36 -14.47
N GLN A 99 -5.16 6.86 -15.68
CA GLN A 99 -4.20 6.07 -16.46
C GLN A 99 -2.96 6.88 -16.86
N ILE A 100 -3.12 8.18 -17.18
CA ILE A 100 -2.00 9.05 -17.52
C ILE A 100 -1.11 9.33 -16.30
N ALA A 101 -1.71 9.47 -15.11
CA ALA A 101 -0.97 9.62 -13.86
C ALA A 101 -0.13 8.37 -13.54
N ASP A 102 -0.67 7.17 -13.77
CA ASP A 102 0.06 5.91 -13.57
C ASP A 102 1.27 5.78 -14.51
N ILE A 103 1.12 6.16 -15.79
CA ILE A 103 2.23 6.17 -16.77
C ILE A 103 3.36 7.13 -16.33
N HIS A 104 3.03 8.28 -15.75
CA HIS A 104 4.03 9.24 -15.25
C HIS A 104 4.76 8.77 -13.99
N ILE A 105 4.18 7.85 -13.20
CA ILE A 105 4.83 7.29 -12.02
C ILE A 105 5.87 6.22 -12.43
N GLU A 106 5.66 5.49 -13.52
CA GLU A 106 6.62 4.47 -14.01
C GLU A 106 7.89 5.07 -14.65
N GLU A 107 7.88 6.35 -15.06
CA GLU A 107 9.03 7.02 -15.69
C GLU A 107 9.97 7.78 -14.71
N LEU A 108 9.71 7.73 -13.39
CA LEU A 108 10.51 8.35 -12.33
C LEU A 108 11.34 7.32 -11.54
#